data_AF-A0A3L7NBM8-F1
#
_entry.id   AF-A0A3L7NBM8-F1
#
_cell.length_a   1.000
_cell.length_b   1.000
_cell.length_c   1.000
_cell.angle_alpha   90.00
_cell.angle_beta   90.00
_cell.angle_gamma   90.00
#
_symmetry.space_group_name_H-M   'P 1'
#
loop_
_entity.id
_entity.type
_entity.pdbx_description
1 polymer ?
#
loop_
_entity_poly.entity_id
_entity_poly.type
_entity_poly.pdbx_seq_one_letter_code
_entity_poly.pdbx_strand_id
1 'polypeptide(L)'
;MPRTNRPIAARTPRRDIGVETLEPRHLMAGLVQMDISAPTQVSRTSDAVFTISIAKPAGATPVTVHYQTSDGGAHAGQDYKAVSGVLVFQGDETDHVVNVPTFAGPDGSPKPLQFTMEISAATNAKIIHNRATTKIVNEAPGFQVDVQFVGEVSQQTKDAARWAANRWEKVITGDLPSVNVGGVYIDDFRISVSEEAVDGEFGILAYAGPTRDMGNGVTQVFKRTSSNTSYGGIAVVDSADTANPQLKDILLHEFGHAFGIGPYWNLFTKIRGFPDLGLVKGYGTDTPIYIGKFALAEYQKLSPGAPGIPLESDGGSGTAGAHWDEATLGTELMTGYLSKGMPLSRITVGALRDLGYSVNYAAADPFKLPDPISGAASAAIVSGGSSSGLAAGTSGTVSSGPSSADGGRVISTAAGAASGGTTSDGTFTTTVTTSTRTGRTTVTPTAPPVVGAGRQQAFASLAVRRLG
;
A
#
# COMPACT_ATOMS: atom_id res chain seq x y z
N MET A 1 44.07 -100.49 55.78
CA MET A 1 44.88 -99.38 56.35
C MET A 1 45.55 -98.64 55.21
N PRO A 2 45.71 -97.31 55.19
CA PRO A 2 44.99 -96.26 55.94
C PRO A 2 44.62 -95.02 55.05
N ARG A 3 44.16 -93.94 55.72
CA ARG A 3 44.10 -92.52 55.28
C ARG A 3 42.99 -92.04 54.32
N THR A 4 42.37 -90.94 54.76
CA THR A 4 41.32 -90.12 54.13
C THR A 4 41.90 -88.93 53.35
N ASN A 5 41.28 -88.54 52.23
CA ASN A 5 41.02 -87.12 51.93
C ASN A 5 39.95 -86.92 50.84
N ARG A 6 39.27 -85.77 50.90
CA ARG A 6 37.99 -85.43 50.24
C ARG A 6 37.99 -85.48 48.70
N PRO A 7 36.79 -85.66 48.12
CA PRO A 7 36.31 -84.78 47.07
C PRO A 7 35.05 -83.98 47.44
N ILE A 8 34.90 -82.89 46.69
CA ILE A 8 33.95 -81.77 46.77
C ILE A 8 32.47 -82.20 46.80
N ALA A 9 31.67 -81.60 47.69
CA ALA A 9 30.21 -81.79 47.70
C ALA A 9 29.55 -81.16 46.46
N ALA A 10 28.56 -81.85 45.89
CA ALA A 10 27.86 -81.42 44.69
C ALA A 10 27.18 -80.06 44.85
N ARG A 11 27.34 -79.19 43.85
CA ARG A 11 26.73 -77.86 43.80
C ARG A 11 25.25 -78.01 43.47
N THR A 12 24.37 -77.62 44.40
CA THR A 12 22.92 -77.55 44.18
C THR A 12 22.60 -76.77 42.89
N PRO A 13 21.66 -77.22 42.04
CA PRO A 13 21.22 -76.41 40.91
C PRO A 13 20.72 -75.05 41.41
N ARG A 14 21.11 -73.97 40.72
CA ARG A 14 20.54 -72.65 41.00
C ARG A 14 19.04 -72.73 40.70
N ARG A 15 18.22 -72.14 41.57
CA ARG A 15 16.85 -71.77 41.18
C ARG A 15 16.97 -70.86 39.97
N ASP A 16 16.22 -71.16 38.92
CA ASP A 16 16.07 -70.25 37.79
C ASP A 16 15.53 -68.92 38.32
N ILE A 17 16.21 -67.84 37.96
CA ILE A 17 15.70 -66.50 38.18
C ILE A 17 14.62 -66.32 37.12
N GLY A 18 13.36 -66.48 37.53
CA GLY A 18 12.23 -66.06 36.73
C GLY A 18 12.38 -64.56 36.46
N VAL A 19 12.78 -64.21 35.25
CA VAL A 19 12.68 -62.83 34.76
C VAL A 19 11.20 -62.60 34.55
N GLU A 20 10.54 -62.01 35.53
CA GLU A 20 9.25 -61.37 35.28
C GLU A 20 9.49 -60.35 34.17
N THR A 21 8.84 -60.55 33.03
CA THR A 21 8.68 -59.50 32.03
C THR A 21 8.03 -58.33 32.74
N LEU A 22 8.78 -57.24 32.89
CA LEU A 22 8.24 -55.97 33.36
C LEU A 22 7.05 -55.63 32.46
N GLU A 23 5.85 -55.77 33.00
CA GLU A 23 4.65 -55.11 32.46
C GLU A 23 5.07 -53.67 32.11
N PRO A 24 4.94 -53.24 30.84
CA PRO A 24 5.33 -51.90 30.48
C PRO A 24 4.54 -50.96 31.36
N ARG A 25 5.23 -50.24 32.25
CA ARG A 25 4.60 -49.24 33.11
C ARG A 25 3.94 -48.23 32.19
N HIS A 26 2.64 -48.39 31.99
CA HIS A 26 1.75 -47.35 31.52
C HIS A 26 1.80 -46.28 32.61
N LEU A 27 2.83 -45.44 32.53
CA LEU A 27 2.80 -44.09 33.06
C LEU A 27 1.42 -43.57 32.69
N MET A 28 0.67 -43.12 33.71
CA MET A 28 -0.59 -42.42 33.53
C MET A 28 -0.27 -41.16 32.73
N ALA A 29 -0.24 -41.29 31.41
CA ALA A 29 0.11 -40.24 30.50
C ALA A 29 -1.02 -39.22 30.63
N GLY A 30 -0.72 -38.13 31.34
CA GLY A 30 -1.68 -37.06 31.56
C GLY A 30 -2.33 -36.68 30.23
N LEU A 31 -3.66 -36.51 30.28
CA LEU A 31 -4.45 -36.04 29.15
C LEU A 31 -3.72 -34.88 28.47
N VAL A 32 -3.75 -34.88 27.14
CA VAL A 32 -3.15 -33.83 26.33
C VAL A 32 -3.65 -32.48 26.84
N GLN A 33 -2.75 -31.54 27.16
CA GLN A 33 -3.19 -30.21 27.57
C GLN A 33 -3.61 -29.42 26.33
N MET A 34 -4.78 -28.78 26.41
CA MET A 34 -5.37 -28.01 25.32
C MET A 34 -5.55 -26.55 25.74
N ASP A 35 -5.27 -25.62 24.84
CA ASP A 35 -5.36 -24.18 25.07
C ASP A 35 -6.03 -23.46 23.90
N ILE A 36 -6.48 -22.22 24.12
CA ILE A 36 -6.93 -21.31 23.07
C ILE A 36 -6.29 -19.94 23.26
N SER A 37 -5.76 -19.39 22.17
CA SER A 37 -5.19 -18.05 22.11
C SER A 37 -5.80 -17.24 20.97
N ALA A 38 -5.78 -15.92 21.12
CA ALA A 38 -6.32 -14.96 20.15
C ALA A 38 -5.54 -13.64 20.23
N PRO A 39 -5.56 -12.79 19.20
CA PRO A 39 -5.11 -11.43 19.32
C PRO A 39 -5.99 -10.66 20.32
N THR A 40 -5.37 -9.77 21.10
CA THR A 40 -6.07 -8.92 22.08
C THR A 40 -7.06 -7.95 21.42
N GLN A 41 -6.78 -7.55 20.17
CA GLN A 41 -7.64 -6.74 19.34
C GLN A 41 -7.48 -7.06 17.85
N VAL A 42 -8.49 -6.72 17.07
CA VAL A 42 -8.57 -6.91 15.62
C VAL A 42 -9.25 -5.69 15.00
N SER A 43 -8.77 -5.19 13.87
CA SER A 43 -9.47 -4.14 13.13
C SER A 43 -10.81 -4.63 12.60
N ARG A 44 -11.78 -3.73 12.47
CA ARG A 44 -12.98 -3.99 11.66
C ARG A 44 -12.60 -4.41 10.24
N THR A 45 -13.49 -5.16 9.59
CA THR A 45 -13.29 -5.76 8.25
C THR A 45 -12.09 -6.72 8.11
N SER A 46 -11.43 -7.08 9.21
CA SER A 46 -10.37 -8.10 9.25
C SER A 46 -10.86 -9.40 9.91
N ASP A 47 -10.21 -10.52 9.60
CA ASP A 47 -10.45 -11.80 10.30
C ASP A 47 -9.75 -11.80 11.67
N ALA A 48 -10.49 -12.10 12.73
CA ALA A 48 -9.91 -12.43 14.02
C ALA A 48 -9.43 -13.88 14.01
N VAL A 49 -8.14 -14.10 14.20
CA VAL A 49 -7.49 -15.41 14.08
C VAL A 49 -7.35 -16.05 15.45
N PHE A 50 -8.20 -17.04 15.74
CA PHE A 50 -8.11 -17.84 16.96
C PHE A 50 -7.27 -19.09 16.71
N THR A 51 -6.32 -19.39 17.60
CA THR A 51 -5.51 -20.60 17.54
C THR A 51 -5.88 -21.51 18.71
N ILE A 52 -6.42 -22.69 18.41
CA ILE A 52 -6.70 -23.74 19.39
C ILE A 52 -5.57 -24.75 19.27
N SER A 53 -4.88 -25.06 20.36
CA SER A 53 -3.66 -25.87 20.33
C SER A 53 -3.63 -26.95 21.40
N ILE A 54 -2.78 -27.95 21.17
CA ILE A 54 -2.49 -29.03 22.09
C ILE A 54 -0.99 -29.16 22.35
N ALA A 55 -0.61 -29.36 23.61
CA ALA A 55 0.77 -29.29 24.08
C ALA A 55 1.68 -30.46 23.60
N LYS A 56 1.13 -31.42 22.86
CA LYS A 56 1.83 -32.52 22.20
C LYS A 56 0.93 -33.07 21.08
N PRO A 57 1.49 -33.69 20.02
CA PRO A 57 0.71 -34.38 18.98
C PRO A 57 -0.38 -35.31 19.52
N ALA A 58 -1.52 -35.35 18.84
CA ALA A 58 -2.64 -36.23 19.20
C ALA A 58 -2.29 -37.73 19.04
N GLY A 59 -1.45 -38.06 18.07
CA GLY A 59 -1.02 -39.43 17.78
C GLY A 59 -2.17 -40.31 17.26
N ALA A 60 -2.21 -41.57 17.72
CA ALA A 60 -3.15 -42.57 17.25
C ALA A 60 -4.59 -42.44 17.79
N THR A 61 -4.80 -41.62 18.82
CA THR A 61 -6.12 -41.40 19.43
C THR A 61 -6.54 -39.95 19.23
N PRO A 62 -7.50 -39.66 18.32
CA PRO A 62 -7.89 -38.28 18.03
C PRO A 62 -8.37 -37.53 19.27
N VAL A 63 -8.03 -36.24 19.32
CA VAL A 63 -8.54 -35.29 20.31
C VAL A 63 -9.61 -34.45 19.62
N THR A 64 -10.84 -34.47 20.12
CA THR A 64 -11.93 -33.61 19.60
C THR A 64 -12.23 -32.47 20.56
N VAL A 65 -12.64 -31.31 20.05
CA VAL A 65 -13.09 -30.18 20.88
C VAL A 65 -14.17 -29.37 20.16
N HIS A 66 -15.20 -28.97 20.90
CA HIS A 66 -16.23 -28.06 20.40
C HIS A 66 -15.74 -26.62 20.57
N TYR A 67 -15.95 -25.77 19.57
CA TYR A 67 -15.67 -24.34 19.66
C TYR A 67 -16.89 -23.52 19.23
N GLN A 68 -17.07 -22.34 19.82
CA GLN A 68 -18.11 -21.39 19.44
C GLN A 68 -17.73 -19.95 19.81
N THR A 69 -18.13 -19.00 18.98
CA THR A 69 -18.11 -17.57 19.33
C THR A 69 -19.30 -17.18 20.22
N SER A 70 -19.09 -16.23 21.12
CA SER A 70 -20.09 -15.65 22.02
C SER A 70 -19.96 -14.13 22.08
N ASP A 71 -21.10 -13.45 22.10
CA ASP A 71 -21.20 -12.00 22.23
C ASP A 71 -20.66 -11.49 23.58
N GLY A 72 -20.30 -10.21 23.63
CA GLY A 72 -19.96 -9.53 24.89
C GLY A 72 -20.33 -8.05 24.85
N GLY A 73 -19.69 -7.33 23.93
CA GLY A 73 -20.10 -6.00 23.47
C GLY A 73 -20.20 -5.89 21.95
N ALA A 74 -19.53 -6.77 21.21
CA ALA A 74 -19.74 -6.98 19.79
C ALA A 74 -20.86 -8.00 19.58
N HIS A 75 -21.67 -7.81 18.55
CA HIS A 75 -22.83 -8.66 18.25
C HIS A 75 -22.66 -9.49 16.98
N ALA A 76 -22.97 -10.79 17.07
CA ALA A 76 -23.02 -11.69 15.93
C ALA A 76 -23.99 -11.17 14.85
N GLY A 77 -23.55 -11.17 13.59
CA GLY A 77 -24.33 -10.65 12.46
C GLY A 77 -24.28 -9.13 12.29
N GLN A 78 -23.71 -8.38 13.24
CA GLN A 78 -23.58 -6.91 13.18
C GLN A 78 -22.11 -6.47 13.19
N ASP A 79 -21.31 -6.99 14.12
CA ASP A 79 -19.89 -6.68 14.24
C ASP A 79 -18.98 -7.82 13.77
N TYR A 80 -19.46 -9.07 13.84
CA TYR A 80 -18.69 -10.24 13.42
C TYR A 80 -19.60 -11.38 12.95
N LYS A 81 -19.05 -12.29 12.13
CA LYS A 81 -19.73 -13.52 11.73
C LYS A 81 -19.59 -14.57 12.84
N ALA A 82 -20.70 -15.03 13.42
CA ALA A 82 -20.63 -16.15 14.36
C ALA A 82 -20.06 -17.41 13.71
N VAL A 83 -19.18 -18.11 14.43
CA VAL A 83 -18.57 -19.37 14.00
C VAL A 83 -18.66 -20.37 15.14
N SER A 84 -19.04 -21.61 14.84
CA SER A 84 -18.99 -22.73 15.76
C SER A 84 -18.76 -24.05 15.01
N GLY A 85 -18.30 -25.06 15.71
CA GLY A 85 -18.07 -26.38 15.14
C GLY A 85 -17.36 -27.33 16.10
N VAL A 86 -16.82 -28.41 15.53
CA VAL A 86 -15.98 -29.39 16.23
C VAL A 86 -14.66 -29.49 15.47
N LEU A 87 -13.54 -29.30 16.17
CA LEU A 87 -12.21 -29.60 15.65
C LEU A 87 -11.80 -31.00 16.05
N VAL A 88 -10.98 -31.63 15.21
CA VAL A 88 -10.38 -32.94 15.42
C VAL A 88 -8.89 -32.81 15.17
N PHE A 89 -8.10 -33.09 16.20
CA PHE A 89 -6.65 -33.21 16.10
C PHE A 89 -6.29 -34.68 15.92
N GLN A 90 -5.42 -34.99 14.96
CA GLN A 90 -5.04 -36.35 14.61
C GLN A 90 -3.57 -36.44 14.20
N GLY A 91 -2.91 -37.58 14.45
CA GLY A 91 -1.52 -37.79 14.07
C GLY A 91 -0.60 -36.72 14.67
N ASP A 92 0.13 -36.02 13.81
CA ASP A 92 1.14 -35.02 14.20
C ASP A 92 0.60 -33.59 14.37
N GLU A 93 -0.72 -33.37 14.21
CA GLU A 93 -1.36 -32.06 14.39
C GLU A 93 -1.23 -31.55 15.84
N THR A 94 -0.84 -30.28 16.01
CA THR A 94 -0.69 -29.60 17.31
C THR A 94 -1.51 -28.33 17.46
N ASP A 95 -1.99 -27.74 16.37
CA ASP A 95 -2.82 -26.54 16.35
C ASP A 95 -3.83 -26.58 15.20
N HIS A 96 -4.89 -25.81 15.37
CA HIS A 96 -5.89 -25.52 14.35
C HIS A 96 -6.25 -24.03 14.44
N VAL A 97 -6.41 -23.39 13.29
CA VAL A 97 -6.75 -21.98 13.17
C VAL A 97 -8.23 -21.82 12.83
N VAL A 98 -8.93 -20.98 13.58
CA VAL A 98 -10.32 -20.60 13.34
C VAL A 98 -10.39 -19.10 13.07
N ASN A 99 -10.70 -18.74 11.83
CA ASN A 99 -10.92 -17.36 11.43
C ASN A 99 -12.36 -16.93 11.74
N VAL A 100 -12.51 -15.77 12.37
CA VAL A 100 -13.80 -15.13 12.63
C VAL A 100 -13.84 -13.77 11.92
N PRO A 101 -14.50 -13.68 10.75
CA PRO A 101 -14.61 -12.41 10.01
C PRO A 101 -15.32 -11.33 10.82
N THR A 102 -14.73 -10.15 10.91
CA THR A 102 -15.38 -8.95 11.46
C THR A 102 -15.99 -8.10 10.35
N PHE A 103 -16.98 -7.28 10.71
CA PHE A 103 -17.73 -6.43 9.80
C PHE A 103 -17.37 -4.95 9.98
N ALA A 104 -17.64 -4.18 8.92
CA ALA A 104 -17.67 -2.72 9.01
C ALA A 104 -18.69 -2.31 10.08
N GLY A 105 -18.30 -1.39 10.96
CA GLY A 105 -19.17 -0.86 12.00
C GLY A 105 -20.00 0.30 11.46
N PRO A 106 -21.07 0.70 12.16
CA PRO A 106 -21.73 1.97 11.89
C PRO A 106 -20.73 3.11 12.08
N ASP A 107 -20.77 4.07 11.16
CA ASP A 107 -19.91 5.26 11.15
C ASP A 107 -19.87 5.95 12.51
N GLY A 108 -18.66 6.22 13.00
CA GLY A 108 -18.44 6.95 14.24
C GLY A 108 -18.64 6.16 15.54
N SER A 109 -18.83 4.84 15.51
CA SER A 109 -18.92 3.99 16.71
C SER A 109 -17.62 4.03 17.54
N PRO A 110 -17.55 4.73 18.70
CA PRO A 110 -16.28 5.20 19.27
C PRO A 110 -15.75 4.29 20.39
N LYS A 111 -16.09 3.00 20.35
CA LYS A 111 -15.77 2.05 21.44
C LYS A 111 -15.32 0.72 20.87
N PRO A 112 -14.18 0.16 21.34
CA PRO A 112 -13.83 -1.21 21.09
C PRO A 112 -14.94 -2.14 21.59
N LEU A 113 -15.44 -3.02 20.73
CA LEU A 113 -16.50 -3.98 21.05
C LEU A 113 -15.90 -5.38 21.10
N GLN A 114 -16.06 -6.10 22.21
CA GLN A 114 -15.42 -7.41 22.39
C GLN A 114 -16.37 -8.58 22.13
N PHE A 115 -15.84 -9.65 21.56
CA PHE A 115 -16.45 -10.98 21.52
C PHE A 115 -15.44 -12.03 21.99
N THR A 116 -15.91 -13.23 22.30
CA THR A 116 -15.09 -14.31 22.86
C THR A 116 -15.29 -15.58 22.06
N MET A 117 -14.23 -16.34 21.81
CA MET A 117 -14.35 -17.74 21.41
C MET A 117 -14.17 -18.62 22.64
N GLU A 118 -15.09 -19.57 22.85
CA GLU A 118 -15.02 -20.56 23.91
C GLU A 118 -14.81 -21.96 23.33
N ILE A 119 -14.01 -22.78 24.03
CA ILE A 119 -13.82 -24.21 23.72
C ILE A 119 -14.37 -25.09 24.85
N SER A 120 -14.97 -26.22 24.47
CA SER A 120 -15.69 -27.10 25.40
C SER A 120 -15.73 -28.55 24.89
N ALA A 121 -16.26 -29.45 25.73
CA ALA A 121 -16.49 -30.86 25.39
C ALA A 121 -15.26 -31.60 24.80
N ALA A 122 -14.06 -31.29 25.30
CA ALA A 122 -12.84 -31.92 24.82
C ALA A 122 -12.81 -33.42 25.15
N THR A 123 -12.41 -34.25 24.18
CA THR A 123 -12.13 -35.68 24.37
C THR A 123 -10.63 -35.94 24.31
N ASN A 124 -10.13 -36.88 25.12
CA ASN A 124 -8.70 -37.27 25.20
C ASN A 124 -7.71 -36.13 25.57
N ALA A 125 -8.23 -34.94 25.88
CA ALA A 125 -7.49 -33.76 26.29
C ALA A 125 -8.13 -33.10 27.52
N LYS A 126 -7.32 -32.32 28.25
CA LYS A 126 -7.75 -31.43 29.33
C LYS A 126 -7.58 -29.99 28.87
N ILE A 127 -8.68 -29.24 28.80
CA ILE A 127 -8.67 -27.80 28.56
C ILE A 127 -8.02 -27.08 29.75
N ILE A 128 -7.05 -26.20 29.46
CA ILE A 128 -6.34 -25.36 30.43
C ILE A 128 -6.98 -23.98 30.49
N HIS A 129 -7.07 -23.27 29.36
CA HIS A 129 -7.94 -22.10 29.20
C HIS A 129 -9.06 -22.45 28.22
N ASN A 130 -10.30 -22.11 28.57
CA ASN A 130 -11.48 -22.47 27.78
C ASN A 130 -12.04 -21.31 26.95
N ARG A 131 -11.35 -20.17 26.93
CA ARG A 131 -11.82 -18.93 26.30
C ARG A 131 -10.65 -18.06 25.84
N ALA A 132 -10.83 -17.38 24.72
CA ALA A 132 -10.01 -16.24 24.32
C ALA A 132 -10.91 -15.09 23.85
N THR A 133 -10.58 -13.86 24.21
CA THR A 133 -11.41 -12.66 23.97
C THR A 133 -10.63 -11.68 23.09
N THR A 134 -11.29 -11.20 22.04
CA THR A 134 -10.73 -10.22 21.10
C THR A 134 -11.59 -8.96 21.08
N LYS A 135 -10.96 -7.79 21.12
CA LYS A 135 -11.63 -6.50 20.90
C LYS A 135 -11.65 -6.16 19.41
N ILE A 136 -12.82 -5.94 18.85
CA ILE A 136 -12.98 -5.28 17.56
C ILE A 136 -12.70 -3.80 17.79
N VAL A 137 -11.63 -3.30 17.18
CA VAL A 137 -11.18 -1.90 17.25
C VAL A 137 -11.37 -1.22 15.90
N ASN A 138 -11.48 0.10 15.92
CA ASN A 138 -11.38 0.90 14.71
C ASN A 138 -9.93 1.34 14.44
N GLU A 139 -9.03 1.17 15.42
CA GLU A 139 -7.64 1.65 15.44
C GLU A 139 -6.71 0.47 15.77
N ALA A 140 -5.76 0.15 14.89
CA ALA A 140 -4.81 -0.95 15.08
C ALA A 140 -3.35 -0.50 15.06
N PRO A 141 -2.43 -1.27 15.70
CA PRO A 141 -1.07 -0.82 15.92
C PRO A 141 -0.19 -1.04 14.69
N GLY A 142 0.57 -0.01 14.32
CA GLY A 142 1.38 0.01 13.09
C GLY A 142 0.72 0.91 12.04
N PHE A 143 1.18 0.87 10.80
CA PHE A 143 0.54 1.62 9.70
C PHE A 143 -0.29 0.68 8.84
N GLN A 144 -1.56 1.02 8.53
CA GLN A 144 -2.44 0.24 7.67
C GLN A 144 -3.02 1.04 6.49
N VAL A 145 -3.37 0.32 5.42
CA VAL A 145 -3.95 0.88 4.20
C VAL A 145 -5.30 0.22 3.91
N ASP A 146 -6.39 0.91 4.25
CA ASP A 146 -7.75 0.49 3.91
C ASP A 146 -8.05 0.77 2.43
N VAL A 147 -8.04 -0.31 1.62
CA VAL A 147 -8.32 -0.25 0.18
C VAL A 147 -9.81 -0.46 -0.09
N GLN A 148 -10.51 0.61 -0.47
CA GLN A 148 -11.91 0.59 -0.84
C GLN A 148 -12.09 0.57 -2.36
N PHE A 149 -12.75 -0.44 -2.89
CA PHE A 149 -13.06 -0.52 -4.32
C PHE A 149 -14.38 0.20 -4.63
N VAL A 150 -14.36 1.10 -5.60
CA VAL A 150 -15.50 1.95 -5.98
C VAL A 150 -15.97 1.57 -7.37
N GLY A 151 -17.24 1.14 -7.48
CA GLY A 151 -17.82 0.64 -8.73
C GLY A 151 -17.40 -0.81 -9.04
N GLU A 152 -17.56 -1.19 -10.30
CA GLU A 152 -17.03 -2.47 -10.80
C GLU A 152 -15.52 -2.32 -11.02
N VAL A 153 -14.75 -3.16 -10.34
CA VAL A 153 -13.28 -3.20 -10.43
C VAL A 153 -12.85 -4.64 -10.67
N SER A 154 -11.98 -4.86 -11.64
CA SER A 154 -11.45 -6.18 -12.01
C SER A 154 -10.75 -6.88 -10.83
N GLN A 155 -10.69 -8.22 -10.88
CA GLN A 155 -9.94 -8.98 -9.88
C GLN A 155 -8.43 -8.68 -9.95
N GLN A 156 -7.91 -8.36 -11.13
CA GLN A 156 -6.49 -8.06 -11.37
C GLN A 156 -6.08 -6.76 -10.66
N THR A 157 -6.84 -5.68 -10.83
CA THR A 157 -6.68 -4.43 -10.07
C THR A 157 -6.88 -4.63 -8.58
N LYS A 158 -7.89 -5.41 -8.16
CA LYS A 158 -8.11 -5.74 -6.75
C LYS A 158 -6.91 -6.43 -6.09
N ASP A 159 -6.29 -7.39 -6.78
CA ASP A 159 -5.10 -8.10 -6.28
C ASP A 159 -3.82 -7.25 -6.34
N ALA A 160 -3.67 -6.39 -7.36
CA ALA A 160 -2.56 -5.47 -7.47
C ALA A 160 -2.62 -4.34 -6.42
N ALA A 161 -3.80 -3.78 -6.15
CA ALA A 161 -4.02 -2.76 -5.13
C ALA A 161 -3.73 -3.31 -3.71
N ARG A 162 -4.21 -4.51 -3.40
CA ARG A 162 -3.87 -5.19 -2.13
C ARG A 162 -2.37 -5.49 -2.02
N TRP A 163 -1.71 -5.85 -3.13
CA TRP A 163 -0.27 -6.04 -3.13
C TRP A 163 0.50 -4.74 -2.88
N ALA A 164 0.07 -3.62 -3.49
CA ALA A 164 0.65 -2.30 -3.27
C ALA A 164 0.46 -1.82 -1.82
N ALA A 165 -0.73 -1.97 -1.25
CA ALA A 165 -1.01 -1.72 0.18
C ALA A 165 -0.02 -2.48 1.09
N ASN A 166 0.01 -3.82 0.96
CA ASN A 166 0.90 -4.71 1.73
C ASN A 166 2.40 -4.41 1.51
N ARG A 167 2.79 -3.77 0.40
CA ARG A 167 4.16 -3.37 0.10
C ARG A 167 4.53 -2.05 0.78
N TRP A 168 3.57 -1.12 0.92
CA TRP A 168 3.71 0.14 1.64
C TRP A 168 3.63 0.00 3.16
N GLU A 169 2.78 -0.88 3.70
CA GLU A 169 2.71 -1.20 5.15
C GLU A 169 4.01 -1.80 5.72
N LYS A 170 4.89 -2.32 4.85
CA LYS A 170 6.25 -2.76 5.24
C LYS A 170 7.25 -1.61 5.33
N VAL A 171 6.94 -0.50 4.67
CA VAL A 171 7.82 0.66 4.46
C VAL A 171 7.45 1.80 5.40
N ILE A 172 6.17 2.11 5.53
CA ILE A 172 5.64 3.00 6.56
C ILE A 172 5.28 2.10 7.75
N THR A 173 5.81 2.39 8.93
CA THR A 173 5.65 1.51 10.12
C THR A 173 5.17 2.26 11.36
N GLY A 174 5.01 3.58 11.27
CA GLY A 174 4.42 4.37 12.34
C GLY A 174 2.93 4.53 12.14
N ASP A 175 2.19 4.05 13.12
CA ASP A 175 0.82 4.42 13.46
C ASP A 175 0.64 5.95 13.40
N LEU A 176 -0.39 6.39 12.66
CA LEU A 176 -0.77 7.78 12.47
C LEU A 176 -2.15 8.07 13.08
N PRO A 177 -2.31 9.17 13.83
CA PRO A 177 -3.57 9.51 14.49
C PRO A 177 -4.77 9.40 13.54
N SER A 178 -5.71 8.51 13.87
CA SER A 178 -6.90 8.27 13.07
C SER A 178 -7.74 9.56 12.92
N VAL A 179 -8.47 9.69 11.82
CA VAL A 179 -9.31 10.88 11.53
C VAL A 179 -10.77 10.51 11.45
N ASN A 180 -11.65 11.45 11.82
CA ASN A 180 -13.09 11.33 11.59
C ASN A 180 -13.51 12.38 10.55
N VAL A 181 -14.01 11.92 9.40
CA VAL A 181 -14.43 12.77 8.27
C VAL A 181 -15.89 12.48 7.97
N GLY A 182 -16.78 13.40 8.37
CA GLY A 182 -18.22 13.27 8.11
C GLY A 182 -18.90 12.10 8.85
N GLY A 183 -18.35 11.66 9.98
CA GLY A 183 -18.79 10.47 10.72
C GLY A 183 -17.92 9.25 10.45
N VAL A 184 -17.30 9.19 9.26
CA VAL A 184 -16.47 8.07 8.83
C VAL A 184 -15.13 8.09 9.57
N TYR A 185 -14.83 7.01 10.29
CA TYR A 185 -13.51 6.82 10.92
C TYR A 185 -12.54 6.23 9.90
N ILE A 186 -11.37 6.84 9.79
CA ILE A 186 -10.25 6.39 8.96
C ILE A 186 -9.06 6.23 9.87
N ASP A 187 -8.65 4.99 10.07
CA ASP A 187 -7.36 4.67 10.66
C ASP A 187 -6.26 4.78 9.61
N ASP A 188 -5.08 5.27 10.01
CA ASP A 188 -3.90 5.47 9.16
C ASP A 188 -4.12 6.09 7.78
N PHE A 189 -4.57 5.30 6.80
CA PHE A 189 -4.78 5.72 5.43
C PHE A 189 -5.89 4.93 4.74
N ARG A 190 -6.83 5.64 4.12
CA ARG A 190 -7.87 5.03 3.26
C ARG A 190 -7.72 5.46 1.80
N ILE A 191 -7.67 4.50 0.89
CA ILE A 191 -7.58 4.74 -0.54
C ILE A 191 -8.80 4.19 -1.28
N SER A 192 -9.46 5.04 -2.06
CA SER A 192 -10.50 4.63 -2.99
C SER A 192 -9.87 4.26 -4.34
N VAL A 193 -10.11 3.04 -4.81
CA VAL A 193 -9.62 2.51 -6.09
C VAL A 193 -10.80 2.28 -7.04
N SER A 194 -10.76 2.89 -8.22
CA SER A 194 -11.74 2.68 -9.32
C SER A 194 -11.05 2.33 -10.64
N GLU A 195 -11.83 1.79 -11.57
CA GLU A 195 -11.46 1.63 -12.98
C GLU A 195 -12.36 2.56 -13.81
N GLU A 196 -11.76 3.46 -14.59
CA GLU A 196 -12.47 4.43 -15.43
C GLU A 196 -11.83 4.46 -16.83
N ALA A 197 -12.55 4.89 -17.86
CA ALA A 197 -11.94 5.10 -19.17
C ALA A 197 -11.28 6.49 -19.19
N VAL A 198 -9.95 6.55 -19.30
CA VAL A 198 -9.15 7.77 -19.14
C VAL A 198 -8.69 8.28 -20.51
N ASP A 199 -7.82 7.54 -21.20
CA ASP A 199 -7.41 7.82 -22.59
C ASP A 199 -7.21 6.57 -23.48
N GLY A 200 -7.40 5.37 -22.92
CA GLY A 200 -7.31 4.08 -23.63
C GLY A 200 -5.98 3.36 -23.36
N GLU A 201 -5.63 2.35 -24.16
CA GLU A 201 -4.44 1.50 -23.97
C GLU A 201 -3.08 2.24 -24.13
N PHE A 202 -3.10 3.56 -24.40
CA PHE A 202 -1.90 4.35 -24.71
C PHE A 202 -1.96 5.77 -24.12
N GLY A 203 -1.46 5.93 -22.91
CA GLY A 203 -1.30 7.25 -22.31
C GLY A 203 -1.08 7.17 -20.81
N ILE A 204 -2.12 7.49 -20.05
CA ILE A 204 -2.15 7.49 -18.59
C ILE A 204 -2.62 6.11 -18.12
N LEU A 205 -1.69 5.32 -17.60
CA LEU A 205 -1.97 3.96 -17.11
C LEU A 205 -2.86 3.98 -15.86
N ALA A 206 -2.58 4.95 -14.99
CA ALA A 206 -3.31 5.24 -13.79
C ALA A 206 -2.99 6.68 -13.33
N TYR A 207 -3.78 7.19 -12.40
CA TYR A 207 -3.46 8.43 -11.69
C TYR A 207 -3.93 8.38 -10.24
N ALA A 208 -3.22 9.05 -9.35
CA ALA A 208 -3.56 9.12 -7.95
C ALA A 208 -3.09 10.39 -7.25
N GLY A 209 -3.60 10.55 -6.03
CA GLY A 209 -3.21 11.66 -5.17
C GLY A 209 -4.08 11.82 -3.93
N PRO A 210 -3.63 12.64 -2.97
CA PRO A 210 -4.30 12.85 -1.70
C PRO A 210 -5.38 13.94 -1.85
N THR A 211 -6.24 13.80 -2.86
CA THR A 211 -7.30 14.77 -3.19
C THR A 211 -8.58 14.11 -3.66
N ARG A 212 -9.70 14.80 -3.45
CA ARG A 212 -11.01 14.46 -4.02
C ARG A 212 -11.70 15.71 -4.56
N ASP A 213 -12.20 15.63 -5.79
CA ASP A 213 -13.15 16.61 -6.31
C ASP A 213 -14.53 16.38 -5.66
N MET A 214 -15.10 17.43 -5.08
CA MET A 214 -16.41 17.41 -4.42
C MET A 214 -17.57 17.73 -5.38
N GLY A 215 -17.30 17.91 -6.68
CA GLY A 215 -18.30 18.10 -7.73
C GLY A 215 -18.92 19.50 -7.79
N ASN A 216 -18.59 20.37 -6.84
CA ASN A 216 -19.06 21.75 -6.69
C ASN A 216 -17.95 22.79 -6.93
N GLY A 217 -16.85 22.38 -7.58
CA GLY A 217 -15.65 23.22 -7.77
C GLY A 217 -14.69 23.26 -6.56
N VAL A 218 -15.06 22.63 -5.43
CA VAL A 218 -14.15 22.44 -4.28
C VAL A 218 -13.38 21.13 -4.46
N THR A 219 -12.07 21.18 -4.26
CA THR A 219 -11.24 19.99 -4.14
C THR A 219 -10.76 19.86 -2.70
N GLN A 220 -11.16 18.78 -2.04
CA GLN A 220 -10.69 18.41 -0.70
C GLN A 220 -9.26 17.86 -0.83
N VAL A 221 -8.33 18.37 -0.03
CA VAL A 221 -7.00 17.78 0.15
C VAL A 221 -7.03 16.93 1.43
N PHE A 222 -6.63 15.66 1.35
CA PHE A 222 -6.68 14.69 2.45
C PHE A 222 -5.53 14.84 3.45
N LYS A 223 -5.31 16.05 3.98
CA LYS A 223 -4.24 16.33 4.95
C LYS A 223 -4.72 16.17 6.40
N ARG A 224 -3.95 15.51 7.26
CA ARG A 224 -4.18 15.56 8.72
C ARG A 224 -4.05 17.00 9.25
N THR A 225 -4.66 17.29 10.41
CA THR A 225 -4.47 18.59 11.08
C THR A 225 -3.25 18.56 12.02
N SER A 226 -3.00 17.42 12.67
CA SER A 226 -1.88 17.18 13.59
C SER A 226 -0.51 17.02 12.91
N SER A 227 -0.50 16.67 11.62
CA SER A 227 0.69 16.45 10.79
C SER A 227 0.44 16.95 9.36
N ASN A 228 1.43 16.85 8.48
CA ASN A 228 1.25 17.09 7.03
C ASN A 228 1.14 15.78 6.23
N THR A 229 1.06 14.63 6.91
CA THR A 229 0.83 13.33 6.28
C THR A 229 -0.61 13.22 5.77
N SER A 230 -0.80 12.49 4.68
CA SER A 230 -2.12 12.22 4.13
C SER A 230 -2.88 11.21 4.99
N TYR A 231 -4.20 11.34 5.10
CA TYR A 231 -5.10 10.33 5.68
C TYR A 231 -5.88 9.54 4.62
N GLY A 232 -5.76 9.90 3.34
CA GLY A 232 -6.40 9.13 2.29
C GLY A 232 -6.07 9.58 0.89
N GLY A 233 -6.60 8.87 -0.09
CA GLY A 233 -6.35 9.16 -1.49
C GLY A 233 -7.38 8.54 -2.42
N ILE A 234 -7.27 8.92 -3.68
CA ILE A 234 -7.94 8.27 -4.80
C ILE A 234 -6.84 7.73 -5.71
N ALA A 235 -7.04 6.52 -6.23
CA ALA A 235 -6.30 5.98 -7.36
C ALA A 235 -7.30 5.48 -8.41
N VAL A 236 -7.10 5.87 -9.66
CA VAL A 236 -7.92 5.46 -10.80
C VAL A 236 -7.01 4.77 -11.81
N VAL A 237 -7.35 3.55 -12.19
CA VAL A 237 -6.67 2.80 -13.26
C VAL A 237 -7.44 3.01 -14.56
N ASP A 238 -6.78 3.20 -15.71
CA ASP A 238 -7.53 3.11 -16.97
C ASP A 238 -8.04 1.68 -17.13
N SER A 239 -9.35 1.56 -17.30
CA SER A 239 -10.04 0.32 -17.66
C SER A 239 -9.35 -0.49 -18.79
N ALA A 240 -8.70 0.19 -19.74
CA ALA A 240 -7.95 -0.43 -20.83
C ALA A 240 -6.63 -1.10 -20.37
N ASP A 241 -5.99 -0.58 -19.31
CA ASP A 241 -4.68 -1.02 -18.80
C ASP A 241 -4.77 -2.04 -17.65
N THR A 242 -5.98 -2.45 -17.26
CA THR A 242 -6.22 -3.45 -16.20
C THR A 242 -5.55 -4.80 -16.43
N ALA A 243 -5.22 -5.14 -17.68
CA ALA A 243 -4.48 -6.35 -18.05
C ALA A 243 -2.95 -6.18 -18.09
N ASN A 244 -2.41 -4.99 -17.79
CA ASN A 244 -1.00 -4.68 -17.90
C ASN A 244 -0.15 -5.56 -16.94
N PRO A 245 0.90 -6.26 -17.41
CA PRO A 245 1.70 -7.15 -16.57
C PRO A 245 2.45 -6.43 -15.43
N GLN A 246 2.59 -5.10 -15.51
CA GLN A 246 3.20 -4.26 -14.48
C GLN A 246 2.18 -3.53 -13.59
N LEU A 247 0.88 -3.90 -13.61
CA LEU A 247 -0.17 -3.25 -12.79
C LEU A 247 0.15 -3.15 -11.29
N LYS A 248 0.94 -4.10 -10.77
CA LYS A 248 1.47 -4.04 -9.40
C LYS A 248 2.44 -2.89 -9.15
N ASP A 249 3.38 -2.67 -10.07
CA ASP A 249 4.35 -1.57 -9.99
C ASP A 249 3.64 -0.22 -10.21
N ILE A 250 2.69 -0.17 -11.15
CA ILE A 250 1.82 0.98 -11.43
C ILE A 250 1.06 1.39 -10.16
N LEU A 251 0.30 0.48 -9.54
CA LEU A 251 -0.44 0.80 -8.32
C LEU A 251 0.47 1.06 -7.11
N LEU A 252 1.69 0.51 -7.08
CA LEU A 252 2.66 0.84 -6.05
C LEU A 252 3.13 2.31 -6.17
N HIS A 253 3.43 2.76 -7.38
CA HIS A 253 3.76 4.14 -7.72
C HIS A 253 2.60 5.08 -7.35
N GLU A 254 1.39 4.79 -7.82
CA GLU A 254 0.21 5.62 -7.58
C GLU A 254 -0.16 5.73 -6.09
N PHE A 255 -0.01 4.65 -5.32
CA PHE A 255 -0.17 4.72 -3.86
C PHE A 255 0.87 5.65 -3.22
N GLY A 256 2.10 5.70 -3.76
CA GLY A 256 3.13 6.68 -3.38
C GLY A 256 2.63 8.14 -3.51
N HIS A 257 2.04 8.48 -4.65
CA HIS A 257 1.39 9.79 -4.84
C HIS A 257 0.25 10.02 -3.87
N ALA A 258 -0.56 9.01 -3.58
CA ALA A 258 -1.66 9.08 -2.63
C ALA A 258 -1.19 9.34 -1.18
N PHE A 259 0.02 8.95 -0.78
CA PHE A 259 0.65 9.38 0.49
C PHE A 259 1.23 10.81 0.45
N GLY A 260 1.26 11.45 -0.72
CA GLY A 260 1.71 12.82 -0.94
C GLY A 260 3.12 12.96 -1.54
N ILE A 261 3.79 11.86 -1.89
CA ILE A 261 5.08 11.89 -2.61
C ILE A 261 4.85 12.58 -3.96
N GLY A 262 5.43 13.75 -4.19
CA GLY A 262 5.10 14.61 -5.34
C GLY A 262 4.09 15.71 -4.96
N PRO A 263 2.78 15.44 -4.86
CA PRO A 263 1.76 16.45 -4.58
C PRO A 263 2.03 17.37 -3.39
N TYR A 264 2.55 16.84 -2.28
CA TYR A 264 2.83 17.61 -1.06
C TYR A 264 4.22 18.26 -1.03
N TRP A 265 5.08 18.01 -2.01
CA TRP A 265 6.42 18.59 -2.05
C TRP A 265 6.38 20.09 -2.35
N ASN A 266 5.55 20.50 -3.31
CA ASN A 266 5.22 21.91 -3.59
C ASN A 266 4.00 22.10 -4.54
N LEU A 267 3.59 21.07 -5.31
CA LEU A 267 2.51 21.16 -6.30
C LEU A 267 1.20 21.69 -5.68
N PHE A 268 0.75 21.09 -4.58
CA PHE A 268 -0.49 21.50 -3.90
C PHE A 268 -0.35 22.80 -3.12
N THR A 269 0.87 23.26 -2.81
CA THR A 269 1.10 24.59 -2.24
C THR A 269 0.71 25.67 -3.23
N LYS A 270 1.04 25.48 -4.52
CA LYS A 270 0.73 26.44 -5.58
C LYS A 270 -0.72 26.36 -6.07
N ILE A 271 -1.29 25.16 -6.16
CA ILE A 271 -2.60 24.93 -6.80
C ILE A 271 -3.75 24.81 -5.80
N ARG A 272 -3.50 24.37 -4.56
CA ARG A 272 -4.53 23.96 -3.58
C ARG A 272 -4.39 24.57 -2.18
N GLY A 273 -3.44 25.49 -1.96
CA GLY A 273 -3.26 26.16 -0.66
C GLY A 273 -2.70 25.27 0.46
N PHE A 274 -2.06 24.15 0.11
CA PHE A 274 -1.31 23.31 1.05
C PHE A 274 -0.11 24.10 1.62
N PRO A 275 0.34 23.87 2.88
CA PRO A 275 1.50 24.58 3.40
C PRO A 275 2.78 24.23 2.63
N ASP A 276 3.62 25.24 2.33
CA ASP A 276 4.97 25.00 1.81
C ASP A 276 5.80 24.26 2.87
N LEU A 277 6.28 23.07 2.53
CA LEU A 277 7.10 22.25 3.41
C LEU A 277 8.61 22.56 3.28
N GLY A 278 9.01 23.44 2.36
CA GLY A 278 10.41 23.78 2.09
C GLY A 278 11.20 22.63 1.46
N LEU A 279 10.52 21.66 0.84
CA LEU A 279 11.12 20.43 0.32
C LEU A 279 11.68 20.56 -1.10
N VAL A 280 11.36 21.62 -1.84
CA VAL A 280 11.81 21.83 -3.23
C VAL A 280 12.44 23.20 -3.41
N LYS A 281 13.55 23.25 -4.13
CA LYS A 281 14.20 24.48 -4.60
C LYS A 281 14.11 24.58 -6.12
N GLY A 282 13.84 25.77 -6.64
CA GLY A 282 13.76 25.99 -8.09
C GLY A 282 12.50 25.42 -8.77
N TYR A 283 11.43 25.15 -8.02
CA TYR A 283 10.17 24.66 -8.61
C TYR A 283 9.63 25.63 -9.67
N GLY A 284 9.23 25.10 -10.83
CA GLY A 284 8.79 25.90 -11.98
C GLY A 284 9.94 26.56 -12.75
N THR A 285 11.17 26.11 -12.53
CA THR A 285 12.33 26.36 -13.41
C THR A 285 12.72 25.05 -14.09
N ASP A 286 13.56 25.13 -15.11
CA ASP A 286 14.06 23.98 -15.89
C ASP A 286 14.96 23.02 -15.07
N THR A 287 15.35 23.38 -13.85
CA THR A 287 16.19 22.52 -12.97
C THR A 287 15.68 22.50 -11.52
N PRO A 288 14.47 21.95 -11.29
CA PRO A 288 13.92 21.83 -9.94
C PRO A 288 14.63 20.71 -9.19
N ILE A 289 14.94 20.94 -7.90
CA ILE A 289 15.59 19.93 -7.04
C ILE A 289 14.86 19.76 -5.71
N TYR A 290 14.69 18.51 -5.30
CA TYR A 290 14.24 18.15 -3.96
C TYR A 290 15.39 18.25 -2.96
N ILE A 291 15.12 18.86 -1.81
CA ILE A 291 16.08 19.17 -0.76
C ILE A 291 15.67 18.63 0.62
N GLY A 292 14.65 17.76 0.68
CA GLY A 292 14.28 17.05 1.90
C GLY A 292 15.47 16.28 2.48
N LYS A 293 15.66 16.43 3.78
CA LYS A 293 16.87 16.02 4.51
C LYS A 293 17.12 14.52 4.41
N PHE A 294 16.08 13.71 4.52
CA PHE A 294 16.20 12.26 4.62
C PHE A 294 16.31 11.59 3.25
N ALA A 295 15.59 12.06 2.22
CA ALA A 295 15.78 11.61 0.85
C ALA A 295 17.17 11.98 0.32
N LEU A 296 17.57 13.25 0.50
CA LEU A 296 18.87 13.74 0.02
C LEU A 296 20.05 13.01 0.67
N ALA A 297 19.96 12.68 1.96
CA ALA A 297 20.98 11.90 2.66
C ALA A 297 21.11 10.45 2.15
N GLU A 298 20.06 9.85 1.57
CA GLU A 298 20.14 8.54 0.90
C GLU A 298 20.67 8.69 -0.54
N TYR A 299 20.23 9.71 -1.28
CA TYR A 299 20.74 10.01 -2.63
C TYR A 299 22.24 10.35 -2.63
N GLN A 300 22.73 11.12 -1.67
CA GLN A 300 24.15 11.49 -1.55
C GLN A 300 25.08 10.29 -1.29
N LYS A 301 24.56 9.11 -0.94
CA LYS A 301 25.36 7.87 -0.88
C LYS A 301 25.64 7.29 -2.28
N LEU A 302 24.79 7.62 -3.26
CA LEU A 302 24.92 7.22 -4.66
C LEU A 302 25.54 8.35 -5.51
N SER A 303 25.28 9.60 -5.16
CA SER A 303 25.80 10.81 -5.82
C SER A 303 26.43 11.78 -4.79
N PRO A 304 27.68 11.52 -4.34
CA PRO A 304 28.33 12.31 -3.30
C PRO A 304 28.45 13.80 -3.65
N GLY A 305 28.01 14.67 -2.74
CA GLY A 305 28.07 16.12 -2.90
C GLY A 305 26.93 16.74 -3.72
N ALA A 306 25.95 15.95 -4.20
CA ALA A 306 24.80 16.49 -4.91
C ALA A 306 24.02 17.52 -4.06
N PRO A 307 23.65 18.70 -4.60
CA PRO A 307 22.98 19.77 -3.85
C PRO A 307 21.49 19.53 -3.59
N GLY A 308 20.91 18.53 -4.24
CA GLY A 308 19.51 18.11 -4.20
C GLY A 308 19.30 16.93 -5.14
N ILE A 309 18.11 16.33 -5.11
CA ILE A 309 17.71 15.27 -6.04
C ILE A 309 16.97 15.94 -7.21
N PRO A 310 17.38 15.74 -8.47
CA PRO A 310 16.64 16.28 -9.62
C PRO A 310 15.19 15.79 -9.67
N LEU A 311 14.28 16.72 -9.95
CA LEU A 311 12.86 16.46 -10.19
C LEU A 311 12.57 16.67 -11.68
N GLU A 312 11.56 15.98 -12.21
CA GLU A 312 11.08 16.21 -13.57
C GLU A 312 10.76 17.69 -13.81
N SER A 313 11.34 18.29 -14.85
CA SER A 313 10.98 19.63 -15.35
C SER A 313 9.89 19.58 -16.42
N ASP A 314 9.77 18.44 -17.10
CA ASP A 314 9.04 18.29 -18.36
C ASP A 314 7.73 17.49 -18.17
N GLY A 315 6.96 17.30 -19.24
CA GLY A 315 5.72 16.50 -19.22
C GLY A 315 4.44 17.24 -18.76
N GLY A 316 4.54 18.49 -18.29
CA GLY A 316 3.38 19.32 -17.91
C GLY A 316 2.91 19.09 -16.46
N SER A 317 1.73 19.61 -16.10
CA SER A 317 1.30 19.79 -14.69
C SER A 317 1.05 18.50 -13.89
N GLY A 318 0.92 17.35 -14.56
CA GLY A 318 0.78 16.04 -13.91
C GLY A 318 2.11 15.34 -13.66
N THR A 319 3.19 15.79 -14.32
CA THR A 319 4.51 15.14 -14.30
C THR A 319 5.58 16.01 -13.65
N ALA A 320 5.68 17.28 -14.08
CA ALA A 320 6.72 18.21 -13.64
C ALA A 320 6.62 18.53 -12.14
N GLY A 321 7.71 18.31 -11.42
CA GLY A 321 7.82 18.55 -9.97
C GLY A 321 7.04 17.56 -9.09
N ALA A 322 6.36 16.56 -9.67
CA ALA A 322 5.68 15.49 -8.95
C ALA A 322 6.51 14.19 -8.88
N HIS A 323 7.50 14.03 -9.75
CA HIS A 323 8.32 12.83 -9.90
C HIS A 323 9.81 13.14 -9.77
N TRP A 324 10.60 12.09 -9.48
CA TRP A 324 12.04 12.12 -9.72
C TRP A 324 12.34 12.18 -11.22
N ASP A 325 13.38 12.93 -11.59
CA ASP A 325 13.90 12.98 -12.97
C ASP A 325 14.37 11.59 -13.45
N GLU A 326 13.71 11.04 -14.47
CA GLU A 326 14.03 9.72 -15.04
C GLU A 326 15.43 9.70 -15.68
N ALA A 327 15.92 10.84 -16.20
CA ALA A 327 17.27 10.92 -16.76
C ALA A 327 18.37 10.69 -15.70
N THR A 328 18.12 11.10 -14.45
CA THR A 328 19.05 10.93 -13.32
C THR A 328 18.80 9.66 -12.53
N LEU A 329 17.54 9.27 -12.28
CA LEU A 329 17.20 8.13 -11.43
C LEU A 329 16.85 6.85 -12.21
N GLY A 330 16.70 6.91 -13.53
CA GLY A 330 16.43 5.73 -14.37
C GLY A 330 15.09 5.09 -14.01
N THR A 331 15.10 3.81 -13.63
CA THR A 331 13.87 3.05 -13.40
C THR A 331 13.31 3.14 -11.98
N GLU A 332 13.74 4.11 -11.15
CA GLU A 332 13.25 4.24 -9.76
C GLU A 332 11.71 4.37 -9.71
N LEU A 333 11.06 3.73 -8.73
CA LEU A 333 9.60 3.66 -8.67
C LEU A 333 8.87 4.97 -8.96
N MET A 334 9.31 6.10 -8.41
CA MET A 334 8.62 7.39 -8.49
C MET A 334 9.15 8.32 -9.60
N THR A 335 9.79 7.77 -10.65
CA THR A 335 10.00 8.47 -11.92
C THR A 335 8.72 8.48 -12.76
N GLY A 336 8.53 9.48 -13.63
CA GLY A 336 7.24 9.74 -14.29
C GLY A 336 6.82 8.79 -15.43
N TYR A 337 7.60 7.75 -15.73
CA TYR A 337 7.35 6.85 -16.86
C TYR A 337 7.44 5.38 -16.45
N LEU A 338 6.58 4.54 -17.05
CA LEU A 338 6.61 3.09 -16.85
C LEU A 338 7.93 2.51 -17.39
N SER A 339 8.71 1.94 -16.49
CA SER A 339 10.00 1.33 -16.77
C SER A 339 10.04 -0.14 -16.33
N LYS A 340 10.88 -0.97 -16.95
CA LYS A 340 10.95 -2.40 -16.61
C LYS A 340 11.73 -2.61 -15.31
N GLY A 341 11.02 -2.98 -14.25
CA GLY A 341 11.60 -3.21 -12.92
C GLY A 341 11.78 -1.89 -12.19
N MET A 342 10.81 -1.57 -11.34
CA MET A 342 10.66 -0.27 -10.67
C MET A 342 10.98 -0.38 -9.17
N PRO A 343 12.26 -0.40 -8.76
CA PRO A 343 12.64 -0.54 -7.36
C PRO A 343 12.16 0.65 -6.52
N LEU A 344 11.51 0.35 -5.40
CA LEU A 344 11.20 1.34 -4.35
C LEU A 344 12.47 1.65 -3.58
N SER A 345 13.20 2.69 -3.98
CA SER A 345 14.52 2.98 -3.42
C SER A 345 14.46 3.58 -2.02
N ARG A 346 15.61 3.55 -1.34
CA ARG A 346 15.81 4.27 -0.07
C ARG A 346 15.62 5.78 -0.19
N ILE A 347 15.72 6.35 -1.40
CA ILE A 347 15.50 7.79 -1.66
C ILE A 347 14.01 8.11 -1.48
N THR A 348 13.13 7.36 -2.14
CA THR A 348 11.67 7.48 -2.00
C THR A 348 11.19 7.20 -0.58
N VAL A 349 11.76 6.18 0.09
CA VAL A 349 11.50 5.95 1.53
C VAL A 349 11.97 7.13 2.40
N GLY A 350 13.06 7.79 2.02
CA GLY A 350 13.50 9.04 2.65
C GLY A 350 12.50 10.19 2.46
N ALA A 351 11.91 10.33 1.27
CA ALA A 351 10.94 11.39 0.98
C ALA A 351 9.64 11.25 1.80
N LEU A 352 9.19 10.01 2.08
CA LEU A 352 8.11 9.75 3.05
C LEU A 352 8.49 10.24 4.45
N ARG A 353 9.74 10.03 4.89
CA ARG A 353 10.21 10.51 6.18
C ARG A 353 10.27 12.04 6.25
N ASP A 354 10.64 12.68 5.15
CA ASP A 354 10.61 14.15 5.02
C ASP A 354 9.18 14.71 5.05
N LEU A 355 8.17 13.94 4.62
CA LEU A 355 6.73 14.25 4.79
C LEU A 355 6.20 13.98 6.22
N GLY A 356 7.00 13.37 7.09
CA GLY A 356 6.66 13.10 8.50
C GLY A 356 6.18 11.67 8.80
N TYR A 357 6.24 10.73 7.85
CA TYR A 357 5.98 9.32 8.11
C TYR A 357 7.15 8.67 8.89
N SER A 358 6.85 7.72 9.78
CA SER A 358 7.90 6.85 10.34
C SER A 358 8.11 5.65 9.42
N VAL A 359 9.36 5.41 9.02
CA VAL A 359 9.68 4.49 7.92
C VAL A 359 10.76 3.45 8.25
N ASN A 360 10.64 2.29 7.60
CA ASN A 360 11.58 1.19 7.61
C ASN A 360 12.38 1.14 6.29
N TYR A 361 13.59 1.69 6.30
CA TYR A 361 14.48 1.66 5.14
C TYR A 361 15.03 0.25 4.78
N ALA A 362 14.84 -0.77 5.62
CA ALA A 362 15.19 -2.15 5.26
C ALA A 362 14.13 -2.81 4.37
N ALA A 363 12.95 -2.20 4.23
CA ALA A 363 11.93 -2.59 3.25
C ALA A 363 12.06 -1.87 1.91
N ALA A 364 13.12 -1.08 1.68
CA ALA A 364 13.45 -0.54 0.37
C ALA A 364 14.13 -1.62 -0.51
N ASP A 365 13.91 -1.54 -1.82
CA ASP A 365 14.58 -2.43 -2.78
C ASP A 365 16.02 -1.97 -3.04
N PRO A 366 16.94 -2.89 -3.41
CA PRO A 366 18.27 -2.53 -3.88
C PRO A 366 18.18 -1.61 -5.12
N PHE A 367 18.81 -0.45 -5.04
CA PHE A 367 18.80 0.55 -6.10
C PHE A 367 20.21 1.10 -6.35
N LYS A 368 20.53 1.35 -7.61
CA LYS A 368 21.70 2.09 -8.06
C LYS A 368 21.25 3.11 -9.10
N LEU A 369 21.94 4.24 -9.20
CA LEU A 369 21.73 5.17 -10.31
C LEU A 369 22.12 4.50 -11.64
N PRO A 370 21.56 4.94 -12.77
CA PRO A 370 22.06 4.60 -14.10
C PRO A 370 23.56 4.87 -14.20
N ASP A 371 24.27 4.03 -14.95
CA ASP A 371 25.67 4.30 -15.27
C ASP A 371 25.73 5.59 -16.12
N PRO A 372 26.64 6.55 -15.84
CA PRO A 372 26.68 7.81 -16.58
C PRO A 372 26.81 7.56 -18.07
N ILE A 373 25.89 8.13 -18.87
CA ILE A 373 25.88 7.94 -20.32
C ILE A 373 27.24 8.39 -20.86
N SER A 374 27.97 7.47 -21.49
CA SER A 374 29.32 7.69 -22.02
C SER A 374 29.28 8.69 -23.20
N GLY A 375 29.19 9.97 -22.85
CA GLY A 375 28.90 11.10 -23.73
C GLY A 375 28.74 12.41 -22.96
N ALA A 376 28.27 12.37 -21.71
CA ALA A 376 28.32 13.52 -20.80
C ALA A 376 29.68 13.63 -20.11
N ALA A 377 30.70 14.11 -20.85
CA ALA A 377 32.02 14.35 -20.30
C ALA A 377 31.99 15.40 -19.17
N SER A 378 32.69 15.12 -18.07
CA SER A 378 32.60 15.87 -16.81
C SER A 378 33.00 17.35 -16.94
N ALA A 379 32.13 18.25 -16.52
CA ALA A 379 32.48 19.66 -16.26
C ALA A 379 33.26 19.81 -14.93
N ALA A 380 34.49 19.28 -14.88
CA ALA A 380 35.29 19.25 -13.64
C ALA A 380 36.82 19.25 -13.85
N ILE A 381 37.38 20.28 -14.50
CA ILE A 381 38.80 20.72 -14.46
C ILE A 381 38.94 22.06 -15.25
N VAL A 382 39.81 23.04 -14.97
CA VAL A 382 40.78 23.33 -13.87
C VAL A 382 40.61 24.83 -13.46
N SER A 383 40.92 25.22 -12.22
CA SER A 383 41.13 26.63 -11.84
C SER A 383 42.61 27.07 -11.95
N GLY A 384 42.88 28.11 -12.73
CA GLY A 384 44.09 28.95 -12.61
C GLY A 384 45.07 28.97 -13.79
N GLY A 385 45.80 30.09 -13.91
CA GLY A 385 47.07 30.18 -14.65
C GLY A 385 47.04 30.94 -15.98
N SER A 386 47.64 32.15 -16.00
CA SER A 386 47.80 32.97 -17.21
C SER A 386 48.98 32.55 -18.11
N SER A 387 48.88 32.94 -19.38
CA SER A 387 49.94 33.53 -20.24
C SER A 387 50.45 32.80 -21.51
N SER A 388 50.44 33.59 -22.61
CA SER A 388 51.34 33.60 -23.78
C SER A 388 51.47 32.39 -24.73
N GLY A 389 51.31 32.68 -26.04
CA GLY A 389 51.80 31.83 -27.14
C GLY A 389 51.13 32.14 -28.50
N LEU A 390 51.80 32.86 -29.40
CA LEU A 390 51.31 33.10 -30.77
C LEU A 390 51.70 31.95 -31.72
N ALA A 391 50.83 31.61 -32.67
CA ALA A 391 51.18 31.24 -34.05
C ALA A 391 49.96 31.38 -34.99
N ALA A 392 50.19 31.65 -36.27
CA ALA A 392 49.15 32.01 -37.26
C ALA A 392 48.99 30.97 -38.38
N GLY A 393 47.86 30.99 -39.10
CA GLY A 393 47.68 30.22 -40.34
C GLY A 393 46.26 30.19 -40.93
N THR A 394 45.94 31.17 -41.79
CA THR A 394 45.19 31.08 -43.09
C THR A 394 44.30 29.86 -43.41
N SER A 395 43.18 29.93 -44.15
CA SER A 395 42.37 31.02 -44.77
C SER A 395 41.14 30.36 -45.43
N GLY A 396 39.98 31.04 -45.60
CA GLY A 396 38.85 30.46 -46.35
C GLY A 396 37.51 31.23 -46.31
N THR A 397 37.14 31.87 -47.42
CA THR A 397 35.89 32.64 -47.65
C THR A 397 35.49 32.54 -49.15
N VAL A 398 34.34 32.99 -49.68
CA VAL A 398 33.18 33.79 -49.20
C VAL A 398 31.89 33.23 -49.86
N SER A 399 30.70 33.30 -49.23
CA SER A 399 29.44 33.43 -50.01
C SER A 399 28.23 33.91 -49.20
N SER A 400 27.39 34.78 -49.80
CA SER A 400 26.29 35.51 -49.14
C SER A 400 25.01 35.62 -49.99
N GLY A 401 23.86 35.26 -49.39
CA GLY A 401 22.51 35.88 -49.58
C GLY A 401 21.74 35.64 -50.89
N PRO A 402 20.53 36.26 -51.09
CA PRO A 402 19.65 36.93 -50.11
C PRO A 402 18.10 36.75 -50.34
N SER A 403 17.27 37.46 -49.54
CA SER A 403 15.82 37.82 -49.75
C SER A 403 14.75 36.71 -49.57
N SER A 404 13.46 36.99 -49.26
CA SER A 404 12.68 38.26 -49.14
C SER A 404 11.56 38.16 -48.07
N ALA A 405 10.83 39.26 -47.82
CA ALA A 405 9.83 39.44 -46.75
C ALA A 405 8.35 39.38 -47.22
N ASP A 406 7.42 39.11 -46.28
CA ASP A 406 6.11 39.74 -45.98
C ASP A 406 5.42 38.86 -44.88
N GLY A 407 4.52 39.26 -43.98
CA GLY A 407 3.79 40.51 -43.74
C GLY A 407 2.31 40.21 -43.48
N GLY A 408 1.77 40.44 -42.27
CA GLY A 408 0.30 40.43 -42.10
C GLY A 408 -0.32 39.89 -40.79
N ARG A 409 -0.55 40.82 -39.85
CA ARG A 409 -1.84 41.08 -39.17
C ARG A 409 -2.42 40.13 -38.09
N VAL A 410 -2.65 40.76 -36.93
CA VAL A 410 -3.40 40.31 -35.75
C VAL A 410 -4.92 40.26 -36.00
N ILE A 411 -5.61 39.25 -35.43
CA ILE A 411 -7.02 39.37 -35.00
C ILE A 411 -7.17 38.78 -33.59
N SER A 412 -7.56 39.63 -32.65
CA SER A 412 -8.03 39.26 -31.31
C SER A 412 -9.56 39.31 -31.25
N THR A 413 -10.20 38.33 -30.65
CA THR A 413 -11.63 38.43 -30.26
C THR A 413 -11.80 38.04 -28.80
N ALA A 414 -12.14 39.04 -27.98
CA ALA A 414 -12.56 38.84 -26.60
C ALA A 414 -14.08 38.70 -26.53
N ALA A 415 -14.54 37.81 -25.65
CA ALA A 415 -15.87 37.81 -25.05
C ALA A 415 -15.70 37.20 -23.64
N GLY A 416 -16.33 37.67 -22.58
CA GLY A 416 -17.31 38.75 -22.49
C GLY A 416 -18.10 38.52 -21.21
N ALA A 417 -17.64 39.04 -20.08
CA ALA A 417 -18.26 38.80 -18.79
C ALA A 417 -19.54 39.63 -18.63
N ALA A 418 -20.63 38.98 -18.21
CA ALA A 418 -21.84 39.64 -17.73
C ALA A 418 -22.38 38.88 -16.52
N SER A 419 -22.67 39.62 -15.45
CA SER A 419 -23.14 39.12 -14.17
C SER A 419 -24.66 38.98 -14.10
N GLY A 420 -25.15 37.94 -13.43
CA GLY A 420 -26.53 37.86 -12.95
C GLY A 420 -26.62 36.83 -11.84
N GLY A 421 -27.11 37.22 -10.66
CA GLY A 421 -27.30 36.30 -9.54
C GLY A 421 -28.68 36.47 -8.93
N THR A 422 -29.28 35.36 -8.51
CA THR A 422 -30.32 35.28 -7.46
C THR A 422 -30.54 33.82 -7.04
N THR A 423 -30.36 33.56 -5.74
CA THR A 423 -31.18 32.71 -4.85
C THR A 423 -31.77 31.36 -5.31
N SER A 424 -31.43 30.30 -4.55
CA SER A 424 -32.30 29.20 -4.07
C SER A 424 -33.38 28.60 -4.99
N ASP A 425 -33.20 27.34 -5.40
CA ASP A 425 -33.82 26.21 -4.69
C ASP A 425 -33.35 24.85 -5.28
N GLY A 426 -33.14 23.86 -4.40
CA GLY A 426 -32.71 22.53 -4.80
C GLY A 426 -33.90 21.65 -5.19
N THR A 427 -34.04 21.33 -6.48
CA THR A 427 -34.98 20.29 -6.95
C THR A 427 -34.30 19.35 -7.95
N PHE A 428 -34.52 18.04 -7.76
CA PHE A 428 -34.10 16.99 -8.70
C PHE A 428 -35.09 16.92 -9.87
N THR A 429 -34.57 16.92 -11.11
CA THR A 429 -35.41 16.77 -12.31
C THR A 429 -35.19 15.39 -12.94
N THR A 430 -36.11 14.46 -12.72
CA THR A 430 -36.11 13.15 -13.38
C THR A 430 -36.80 13.26 -14.75
N THR A 431 -36.07 13.03 -15.84
CA THR A 431 -36.68 12.93 -17.18
C THR A 431 -37.22 11.51 -17.41
N VAL A 432 -38.54 11.36 -17.41
CA VAL A 432 -39.21 10.10 -17.80
C VAL A 432 -39.68 10.22 -19.25
N THR A 433 -39.10 9.42 -20.15
CA THR A 433 -39.56 9.32 -21.55
C THR A 433 -40.44 8.08 -21.70
N THR A 434 -41.75 8.27 -21.86
CA THR A 434 -42.69 7.19 -22.16
C THR A 434 -42.80 6.94 -23.66
N SER A 435 -42.39 5.75 -24.11
CA SER A 435 -42.64 5.30 -25.50
C SER A 435 -43.95 4.53 -25.58
N THR A 436 -44.95 5.07 -26.27
CA THR A 436 -46.29 4.49 -26.41
C THR A 436 -46.38 3.45 -27.54
N ARG A 437 -45.48 2.45 -27.53
CA ARG A 437 -45.63 1.24 -28.35
C ARG A 437 -44.99 0.03 -27.67
N THR A 438 -45.84 -0.89 -27.22
CA THR A 438 -45.55 -2.02 -26.28
C THR A 438 -45.27 -1.55 -24.85
N GLY A 439 -46.10 -1.99 -23.90
CA GLY A 439 -46.09 -1.52 -22.51
C GLY A 439 -44.97 -2.14 -21.67
N ARG A 440 -43.71 -1.82 -21.98
CA ARG A 440 -42.53 -2.30 -21.24
C ARG A 440 -41.70 -1.11 -20.74
N THR A 441 -41.92 -0.73 -19.49
CA THR A 441 -41.06 0.25 -18.79
C THR A 441 -39.65 -0.33 -18.68
N THR A 442 -38.71 0.23 -19.43
CA THR A 442 -37.29 -0.11 -19.31
C THR A 442 -36.61 1.01 -18.56
N VAL A 443 -36.20 0.74 -17.31
CA VAL A 443 -35.35 1.65 -16.54
C VAL A 443 -33.92 1.39 -16.96
N THR A 444 -33.43 2.17 -17.93
CA THR A 444 -32.01 2.18 -18.26
C THR A 444 -31.31 3.10 -17.25
N PRO A 445 -30.39 2.62 -16.40
CA PRO A 445 -29.57 3.51 -15.60
C PRO A 445 -28.73 4.38 -16.54
N THR A 446 -28.91 5.68 -16.48
CA THR A 446 -28.06 6.62 -17.21
C THR A 446 -26.66 6.55 -16.61
N ALA A 447 -25.67 6.16 -17.41
CA ALA A 447 -24.28 6.24 -16.98
C ALA A 447 -23.97 7.68 -16.55
N PRO A 448 -23.16 7.89 -15.49
CA PRO A 448 -22.69 9.23 -15.15
C PRO A 448 -21.95 9.83 -16.36
N PRO A 449 -22.02 11.17 -16.56
CA PRO A 449 -21.37 11.80 -17.70
C PRO A 449 -19.86 11.53 -17.66
N VAL A 450 -19.32 11.08 -18.79
CA VAL A 450 -17.89 10.84 -18.99
C VAL A 450 -17.10 12.06 -18.50
N VAL A 451 -16.11 11.83 -17.64
CA VAL A 451 -15.27 12.87 -17.07
C VAL A 451 -14.41 13.46 -18.18
N GLY A 452 -14.83 14.59 -18.74
CA GLY A 452 -14.09 15.26 -19.81
C GLY A 452 -12.69 15.69 -19.37
N ALA A 453 -11.75 15.68 -20.31
CA ALA A 453 -10.30 15.88 -20.16
C ALA A 453 -9.82 17.18 -19.48
N GLY A 454 -10.72 18.01 -18.93
CA GLY A 454 -10.39 19.20 -18.15
C GLY A 454 -10.17 18.97 -16.64
N ARG A 455 -10.44 17.77 -16.09
CA ARG A 455 -10.34 17.52 -14.63
C ARG A 455 -9.02 16.92 -14.13
N GLN A 456 -8.11 16.51 -15.02
CA GLN A 456 -6.89 15.79 -14.65
C GLN A 456 -5.79 16.64 -13.95
N GLN A 457 -5.88 17.98 -13.96
CA GLN A 457 -4.80 18.89 -13.50
C GLN A 457 -4.48 18.87 -11.98
N ALA A 458 -4.90 17.84 -11.24
CA ALA A 458 -4.82 17.79 -9.77
C ALA A 458 -4.28 16.47 -9.22
N PHE A 459 -3.99 15.49 -10.08
CA PHE A 459 -3.40 14.20 -9.72
C PHE A 459 -2.04 14.07 -10.39
N ALA A 460 -1.15 13.29 -9.78
CA ALA A 460 0.04 12.80 -10.47
C ALA A 460 -0.35 11.55 -11.28
N SER A 461 0.43 11.20 -12.31
CA SER A 461 0.04 10.17 -13.26
C SER A 461 1.25 9.50 -13.89
N LEU A 462 1.30 8.17 -13.83
CA LEU A 462 2.30 7.36 -14.52
C LEU A 462 1.95 7.17 -16.00
N ALA A 463 2.88 7.54 -16.89
CA ALA A 463 2.67 7.48 -18.33
C ALA A 463 3.53 6.42 -19.04
N VAL A 464 3.08 5.96 -20.22
CA VAL A 464 3.91 5.17 -21.14
C VAL A 464 4.75 6.12 -22.02
N ARG A 465 6.06 5.84 -22.16
CA ARG A 465 6.91 6.54 -23.15
C ARG A 465 6.38 6.30 -24.57
N ARG A 466 5.94 7.36 -25.26
CA ARG A 466 5.72 7.32 -26.71
C ARG A 466 7.07 7.21 -27.41
N LEU A 467 7.39 6.01 -27.90
CA LEU A 467 8.43 5.84 -28.91
C LEU A 467 7.92 6.45 -30.22
N GLY A 468 8.62 7.45 -30.73
CA GLY A 468 8.29 8.17 -31.98
C GLY A 468 8.76 7.44 -33.24
#